data_AF-X0RXZ5-F1
#
_entry.id   AF-X0RXZ5-F1
#
_cell.length_a   1.000
_cell.length_b   1.000
_cell.length_c   1.000
_cell.angle_alpha   90.00
_cell.angle_beta   90.00
_cell.angle_gamma   90.00
#
_symmetry.space_group_name_H-M   'P 1'
#
loop_
_entity.id
_entity.type
_entity.pdbx_description
1 polymer ?
#
loop_
_entity_poly.entity_id
_entity_poly.type
_entity_poly.pdbx_seq_one_letter_code
_entity_poly.pdbx_strand_id
1 'polypeptide(L)'
;MSRRWFGFVAGLSIGLLYLAGCASLPQAARQELLHSRQWYEAGDFARVETATSRIITRHPRADEIGEAYYLRGLARVRRGRAAEAKADLNQALQRSRRKDLSARAATALAMTLQQEGAYAE
;
A
#
# COMPACT_ATOMS: atom_id res chain seq x y z
N MET A 1 48.59 24.38 40.76
CA MET A 1 48.69 24.28 39.29
C MET A 1 47.34 23.84 38.75
N SER A 2 46.73 24.71 37.96
CA SER A 2 45.35 24.71 37.48
C SER A 2 45.08 23.68 36.39
N ARG A 3 43.92 23.00 36.45
CA ARG A 3 43.05 22.78 35.29
C ARG A 3 41.63 22.41 35.74
N ARG A 4 40.82 23.46 35.90
CA ARG A 4 39.36 23.41 35.89
C ARG A 4 38.94 23.31 34.43
N TRP A 5 38.12 22.33 34.05
CA TRP A 5 37.31 22.46 32.84
C TRP A 5 35.90 21.98 33.14
N PHE A 6 35.02 22.98 33.24
CA PHE A 6 33.57 22.94 33.14
C PHE A 6 33.13 21.86 32.13
N GLY A 7 32.16 21.00 32.40
CA GLY A 7 30.80 21.38 32.80
C GLY A 7 29.97 21.67 31.56
N PHE A 8 29.50 20.61 30.88
CA PHE A 8 28.35 20.69 29.98
C PHE A 8 27.52 19.41 30.10
N VAL A 9 26.78 19.35 31.21
CA VAL A 9 25.48 18.68 31.26
C VAL A 9 24.50 19.64 30.60
N ALA A 10 24.14 19.36 29.35
CA ALA A 10 22.99 19.92 28.65
C ALA A 10 22.56 18.82 27.68
N GLY A 11 21.56 18.00 27.99
CA GLY A 11 20.20 18.47 28.17
C GLY A 11 19.60 18.70 26.79
N LEU A 12 19.40 17.63 26.03
CA LEU A 12 18.62 17.64 24.79
C LEU A 12 17.86 16.32 24.63
N SER A 13 17.11 15.99 25.67
CA SER A 13 15.87 15.22 25.56
C SER A 13 14.81 16.07 24.84
N ILE A 14 15.08 16.46 23.59
CA ILE A 14 14.05 16.86 22.64
C ILE A 14 13.79 15.58 21.86
N GLY A 15 12.72 14.87 22.16
CA GLY A 15 11.41 15.46 22.15
C GLY A 15 10.67 14.56 21.21
N LEU A 16 9.83 13.73 21.81
CA LEU A 16 8.86 12.88 21.17
C LEU A 16 7.89 13.80 20.40
N LEU A 17 8.32 14.41 19.30
CA LEU A 17 7.41 15.01 18.34
C LEU A 17 6.86 13.87 17.49
N TYR A 18 5.96 13.13 18.13
CA TYR A 18 4.75 12.61 17.51
C TYR A 18 4.03 13.82 16.89
N LEU A 19 4.55 14.31 15.77
CA LEU A 19 3.73 15.06 14.85
C LEU A 19 2.67 14.08 14.41
N ALA A 20 1.44 14.35 14.86
CA ALA A 20 0.22 13.86 14.27
C ALA A 20 0.29 14.10 12.75
N GLY A 21 0.86 13.14 12.04
CA GLY A 21 0.95 13.14 10.60
C GLY A 21 0.04 12.03 10.13
N CYS A 22 -0.97 12.36 9.34
CA CYS A 22 -1.73 11.41 8.53
C CYS A 22 -0.78 10.29 8.10
N ALA A 23 -1.05 9.05 8.53
CA ALA A 23 -0.17 7.93 8.28
C ALA A 23 -0.08 7.78 6.76
N SER A 24 0.93 8.38 6.16
CA SER A 24 1.11 8.42 4.72
C SER A 24 2.23 7.45 4.39
N LEU A 25 2.17 6.87 3.20
CA LEU A 25 3.19 5.95 2.76
C LEU A 25 4.57 6.66 2.71
N PRO A 26 5.62 6.09 3.33
CA PRO A 26 6.97 6.63 3.20
C PRO A 26 7.38 6.76 1.74
N GLN A 27 8.23 7.73 1.42
CA GLN A 27 8.64 8.00 0.03
C GLN A 27 9.15 6.75 -0.69
N ALA A 28 9.96 5.92 -0.01
CA ALA A 28 10.45 4.66 -0.57
C ALA A 28 9.32 3.69 -0.94
N ALA A 29 8.30 3.54 -0.08
CA ALA A 29 7.16 2.68 -0.34
C ALA A 29 6.26 3.23 -1.45
N ARG A 30 6.15 4.57 -1.57
CA ARG A 30 5.46 5.23 -2.68
C ARG A 30 6.17 4.98 -4.01
N GLN A 31 7.50 5.04 -4.04
CA GLN A 31 8.29 4.68 -5.23
C GLN A 31 8.10 3.20 -5.61
N GLU A 32 8.12 2.31 -4.62
CA GLU A 32 7.84 0.88 -4.83
C GLU A 32 6.43 0.63 -5.40
N LEU A 33 5.44 1.43 -4.99
CA LEU A 33 4.08 1.40 -5.54
C LEU A 33 4.03 1.88 -7.01
N LEU A 34 4.79 2.93 -7.35
CA LEU A 34 4.91 3.41 -8.74
C LEU A 34 5.57 2.35 -9.65
N HIS A 35 6.63 1.70 -9.18
CA HIS A 35 7.25 0.57 -9.90
C HIS A 35 6.26 -0.60 -10.04
N SER A 36 5.44 -0.86 -9.02
CA SER A 36 4.40 -1.90 -9.10
C SER A 36 3.40 -1.62 -10.22
N ARG A 37 3.05 -0.36 -10.48
CA ARG A 37 2.25 -0.03 -11.67
C ARG A 37 2.99 -0.36 -12.97
N GLN A 38 4.27 0.00 -13.07
CA GLN A 38 5.07 -0.31 -14.27
C GLN A 38 5.20 -1.81 -14.52
N TRP A 39 5.44 -2.61 -13.47
CA TRP A 39 5.48 -4.07 -13.56
C TRP A 39 4.13 -4.67 -13.95
N TYR A 40 3.02 -4.06 -13.50
CA TYR A 40 1.69 -4.49 -13.92
C TYR A 40 1.49 -4.27 -15.44
N GLU A 41 1.85 -3.10 -15.96
CA GLU A 41 1.79 -2.83 -17.40
C GLU A 41 2.73 -3.74 -18.20
N ALA A 42 3.88 -4.11 -17.63
CA ALA A 42 4.82 -5.05 -18.22
C ALA A 42 4.38 -6.53 -18.11
N GLY A 43 3.27 -6.82 -17.42
CA GLY A 43 2.75 -8.17 -17.22
C GLY A 43 3.46 -8.99 -16.12
N ASP A 44 4.39 -8.40 -15.36
CA ASP A 44 5.08 -9.08 -14.26
C ASP A 44 4.22 -9.04 -12.98
N PHE A 45 3.10 -9.76 -13.03
CA PHE A 45 2.12 -9.81 -11.95
C PHE A 45 2.68 -10.44 -10.66
N ALA A 46 3.70 -11.30 -10.76
CA ALA A 46 4.35 -11.93 -9.61
C ALA A 46 5.16 -10.91 -8.79
N ARG A 47 5.92 -10.03 -9.47
CA ARG A 47 6.58 -8.91 -8.78
C ARG A 47 5.59 -7.95 -8.17
N VAL A 48 4.52 -7.60 -8.87
CA VAL A 48 3.49 -6.69 -8.36
C VAL A 48 2.94 -7.20 -7.04
N GLU A 49 2.56 -8.48 -6.99
CA GLU A 49 2.02 -9.07 -5.77
C GLU A 49 3.03 -9.08 -4.62
N THR A 50 4.29 -9.40 -4.91
CA THR A 50 5.34 -9.44 -3.89
C THR A 50 5.60 -8.05 -3.29
N ALA A 51 5.74 -7.04 -4.15
CA ALA A 51 6.02 -5.67 -3.73
C ALA A 51 4.83 -5.07 -2.96
N THR A 52 3.62 -5.19 -3.51
CA THR A 52 2.39 -4.70 -2.85
C THR A 52 2.13 -5.40 -1.52
N SER A 53 2.41 -6.71 -1.42
CA SER A 53 2.28 -7.43 -0.14
C SER A 53 3.24 -6.91 0.92
N ARG A 54 4.49 -6.60 0.55
CA ARG A 54 5.45 -5.97 1.49
C ARG A 54 4.96 -4.60 1.95
N ILE A 55 4.44 -3.79 1.04
CA ILE A 55 3.88 -2.46 1.36
C ILE A 55 2.71 -2.61 2.35
N ILE A 56 1.77 -3.51 2.06
CA ILE A 56 0.60 -3.79 2.90
C ILE A 56 1.02 -4.24 4.31
N THR A 57 1.97 -5.17 4.41
CA THR A 57 2.44 -5.69 5.70
C THR A 57 3.17 -4.64 6.53
N ARG A 58 3.99 -3.78 5.89
CA ARG A 58 4.79 -2.77 6.60
C ARG A 58 4.01 -1.51 6.93
N HIS A 59 3.01 -1.16 6.12
CA HIS A 59 2.28 0.10 6.23
C HIS A 59 0.75 -0.09 6.20
N PRO A 60 0.18 -0.97 7.04
CA PRO A 60 -1.24 -1.37 6.94
C PRO A 60 -2.24 -0.24 7.23
N ARG A 61 -1.79 0.82 7.93
CA ARG A 61 -2.63 1.97 8.33
C ARG A 61 -2.43 3.19 7.44
N ALA A 62 -1.64 3.07 6.37
CA ALA A 62 -1.37 4.22 5.53
C ALA A 62 -2.61 4.65 4.73
N ASP A 63 -2.79 5.95 4.51
CA ASP A 63 -3.95 6.49 3.80
C ASP A 63 -3.98 6.06 2.32
N GLU A 64 -2.82 5.93 1.68
CA GLU A 64 -2.71 5.49 0.29
C GLU A 64 -2.63 3.96 0.16
N ILE A 65 -2.81 3.20 1.25
CA ILE A 65 -2.68 1.73 1.23
C ILE A 65 -3.70 1.05 0.32
N GLY A 66 -4.84 1.71 0.05
CA GLY A 66 -5.84 1.23 -0.88
C GLY A 66 -5.29 0.99 -2.30
N GLU A 67 -4.30 1.76 -2.73
CA GLU A 67 -3.71 1.58 -4.07
C GLU A 67 -2.86 0.30 -4.15
N ALA A 68 -2.20 -0.08 -3.06
CA ALA A 68 -1.45 -1.34 -2.98
C ALA A 68 -2.40 -2.55 -3.06
N TYR A 69 -3.52 -2.50 -2.34
CA TYR A 69 -4.57 -3.51 -2.42
C TYR A 69 -5.16 -3.59 -3.83
N TYR A 70 -5.45 -2.46 -4.47
CA TYR A 70 -5.96 -2.43 -5.84
C TYR A 70 -5.01 -3.09 -6.84
N LEU A 71 -3.73 -2.71 -6.83
CA LEU A 71 -2.73 -3.28 -7.73
C LEU A 71 -2.52 -4.78 -7.50
N ARG A 72 -2.49 -5.21 -6.22
CA ARG A 72 -2.39 -6.64 -5.88
C ARG A 72 -3.62 -7.42 -6.37
N GLY A 73 -4.81 -6.86 -6.19
CA GLY A 73 -6.06 -7.44 -6.65
C GLY A 73 -6.05 -7.64 -8.17
N LEU A 74 -5.68 -6.61 -8.93
CA LEU A 74 -5.55 -6.72 -10.39
C LEU A 74 -4.53 -7.80 -10.81
N ALA A 75 -3.35 -7.82 -10.19
CA ALA A 75 -2.34 -8.83 -10.47
C ALA A 75 -2.84 -10.25 -10.16
N ARG A 76 -3.70 -10.42 -9.14
CA ARG A 76 -4.33 -11.70 -8.80
C ARG A 76 -5.41 -12.10 -9.80
N VAL A 77 -6.23 -11.17 -10.30
CA VAL A 77 -7.15 -11.43 -11.43
C VAL A 77 -6.38 -11.97 -12.62
N ARG A 78 -5.29 -11.29 -13.01
CA ARG A 78 -4.45 -11.69 -14.15
C ARG A 78 -3.78 -13.05 -13.97
N ARG A 79 -3.65 -13.54 -12.74
CA ARG A 79 -3.11 -14.85 -12.40
C ARG A 79 -4.19 -15.91 -12.11
N GLY A 80 -5.46 -15.64 -12.43
CA GLY A 80 -6.57 -16.58 -12.22
C GLY A 80 -7.01 -16.75 -10.76
N ARG A 81 -6.53 -15.90 -9.84
CA ARG A 81 -6.86 -15.98 -8.41
C ARG A 81 -7.96 -14.98 -8.06
N ALA A 82 -9.13 -15.20 -8.66
CA ALA A 82 -10.26 -14.29 -8.58
C ALA A 82 -10.78 -14.10 -7.14
N ALA A 83 -10.85 -15.17 -6.34
CA ALA A 83 -11.27 -15.09 -4.94
C ALA A 83 -10.35 -14.17 -4.10
N GLU A 84 -9.03 -14.32 -4.22
CA GLU A 84 -8.07 -13.45 -3.54
C GLU A 84 -8.12 -12.01 -4.07
N ALA A 85 -8.31 -11.85 -5.38
CA ALA A 85 -8.45 -10.54 -5.99
C ALA A 85 -9.68 -9.78 -5.46
N LYS A 86 -10.82 -10.45 -5.30
CA LYS A 86 -12.03 -9.87 -4.71
C LYS A 86 -11.79 -9.34 -3.30
N ALA A 87 -11.09 -10.12 -2.48
CA ALA A 87 -10.73 -9.69 -1.13
C ALA A 87 -9.88 -8.42 -1.15
N ASP A 88 -8.87 -8.38 -2.02
CA ASP A 88 -8.00 -7.21 -2.18
C ASP A 88 -8.75 -5.99 -2.73
N LEU A 89 -9.60 -6.15 -3.75
CA LEU A 89 -10.38 -5.06 -4.32
C LEU A 89 -11.39 -4.49 -3.30
N ASN A 90 -11.98 -5.34 -2.46
CA ASN A 90 -12.79 -4.88 -1.34
C ASN A 90 -11.98 -4.09 -0.31
N GLN A 91 -10.76 -4.54 0.03
CA GLN A 91 -9.88 -3.75 0.89
C GLN A 91 -9.52 -2.41 0.25
N ALA A 92 -9.27 -2.36 -1.06
CA ALA A 92 -9.01 -1.10 -1.77
C ALA A 92 -10.18 -0.11 -1.63
N LEU A 93 -11.43 -0.59 -1.78
CA LEU A 93 -12.63 0.22 -1.57
C LEU A 93 -12.77 0.73 -0.14
N GLN A 94 -12.52 -0.13 0.85
CA GLN A 94 -12.64 0.23 2.27
C GLN A 94 -11.56 1.19 2.75
N ARG A 95 -10.35 1.10 2.19
CA ARG A 95 -9.19 1.90 2.63
C ARG A 95 -9.00 3.17 1.82
N SER A 96 -9.55 3.26 0.61
CA SER A 96 -9.41 4.42 -0.25
C SER A 96 -10.34 5.55 0.18
N ARG A 97 -9.77 6.73 0.45
CA ARG A 97 -10.52 8.00 0.54
C ARG A 97 -10.66 8.70 -0.83
N ARG A 98 -10.00 8.16 -1.85
CA ARG A 98 -9.93 8.69 -3.22
C ARG A 98 -11.07 8.16 -4.07
N LYS A 99 -11.97 9.04 -4.50
CA LYS A 99 -13.15 8.67 -5.32
C LYS A 99 -12.77 7.98 -6.63
N ASP A 100 -11.68 8.41 -7.26
CA ASP A 100 -11.18 7.85 -8.51
C ASP A 100 -10.68 6.41 -8.34
N LEU A 101 -9.91 6.15 -7.28
CA LEU A 101 -9.44 4.81 -6.96
C LEU A 101 -10.60 3.89 -6.56
N SER A 102 -11.55 4.40 -5.78
CA SER A 102 -12.73 3.63 -5.39
C SER A 102 -13.59 3.26 -6.59
N ALA A 103 -13.79 4.16 -7.55
CA ALA A 103 -14.51 3.84 -8.79
C ALA A 103 -13.78 2.73 -9.58
N ARG A 104 -12.46 2.83 -9.75
CA ARG A 104 -11.67 1.80 -10.45
C ARG A 104 -11.71 0.45 -9.75
N ALA A 105 -11.58 0.44 -8.42
CA ALA A 105 -11.66 -0.78 -7.63
C ALA A 105 -13.06 -1.43 -7.71
N ALA A 106 -14.12 -0.62 -7.68
CA ALA A 106 -15.49 -1.11 -7.84
C ALA A 106 -15.71 -1.74 -9.21
N THR A 107 -15.25 -1.08 -10.29
CA THR A 107 -15.33 -1.64 -11.65
C THR A 107 -14.55 -2.94 -11.77
N ALA A 108 -13.32 -2.99 -11.26
CA ALA A 108 -12.51 -4.21 -11.28
C ALA A 108 -13.17 -5.35 -10.50
N LEU A 109 -13.79 -5.03 -9.36
CA LEU A 109 -14.50 -6.02 -8.54
C LEU A 109 -15.72 -6.57 -9.27
N ALA A 110 -16.53 -5.70 -9.88
CA ALA A 110 -17.70 -6.09 -10.66
C ALA A 110 -17.31 -7.01 -11.83
N MET A 111 -16.26 -6.65 -12.58
CA MET A 111 -15.74 -7.50 -13.67
C MET A 111 -15.26 -8.85 -13.15
N THR A 112 -14.58 -8.88 -12.01
CA THR A 112 -14.09 -10.14 -11.41
C THR A 112 -15.26 -11.04 -11.00
N LEU A 113 -16.32 -10.47 -10.42
CA LEU A 113 -17.53 -11.21 -10.03
C LEU A 113 -18.29 -11.75 -11.25
N GLN A 114 -18.40 -10.97 -12.32
CA GLN A 114 -19.05 -11.40 -13.55
C GLN A 114 -18.29 -12.56 -14.21
N GLN A 115 -16.95 -12.51 -14.22
CA GLN A 115 -16.15 -13.61 -14.73
C GLN A 115 -16.37 -14.88 -13.92
N GLU A 116 -16.33 -14.82 -12.59
CA GLU A 116 -16.61 -16.00 -11.75
C GLU A 116 -17.99 -16.61 -12.01
N GLY A 117 -19.03 -15.78 -12.16
CA GLY A 117 -20.39 -16.24 -12.46
C GLY A 117 -20.50 -16.95 -13.81
N ALA A 118 -19.80 -16.45 -14.84
CA ALA A 118 -19.81 -17.03 -16.18
C ALA A 118 -19.04 -18.36 -16.29
N TYR A 119 -18.18 -18.70 -15.33
CA TYR A 119 -17.46 -19.99 -15.28
C TYR A 119 -18.09 -20.99 -14.29
N ALA A 120 -19.20 -20.64 -13.65
CA ALA A 120 -19.89 -21.49 -12.67
C ALA A 120 -21.10 -22.25 -13.27
N GLU A 121 -21.42 -22.03 -14.55
CA GLU A 121 -22.42 -22.75 -15.35
C GLU A 121 -21.78 -23.89 -16.15
#